data_AF-A0A699QS28-F1
#
_entry.id   AF-A0A699QS28-F1
#
_cell.length_a   1.000
_cell.length_b   1.000
_cell.length_c   1.000
_cell.angle_alpha   90.00
_cell.angle_beta   90.00
_cell.angle_gamma   90.00
#
_symmetry.space_group_name_H-M   'P 1'
#
loop_
_entity.id
_entity.type
_entity.pdbx_description
1 polymer ?
#
loop_
_entity_poly.entity_id
_entity_poly.type
_entity_poly.pdbx_seq_one_letter_code
_entity_poly.pdbx_strand_id
1 'polypeptide(L)' 'KGTHDTAIGNFGIPQYGGSMAGTVTYPKENRKGCRKFDEFGVSFKAKPGTLPMFVLVDRGVYS' A
#
# COMPACT_ATOMS: atom_id res chain seq x y z
N LYS A 1 2.66 -8.40 -17.04
CA LYS A 1 1.43 -7.57 -17.05
C LYS A 1 0.25 -8.53 -17.17
N GLY A 2 -0.76 -8.43 -16.31
CA GLY A 2 -1.88 -9.37 -16.31
C GLY A 2 -2.86 -9.11 -15.16
N THR A 3 -3.90 -9.94 -15.11
CA THR A 3 -4.84 -9.99 -13.99
C THR A 3 -4.33 -11.03 -12.98
N HIS A 4 -4.42 -10.70 -11.70
CA HIS A 4 -3.99 -11.56 -10.60
C HIS A 4 -5.12 -11.68 -9.59
N ASP A 5 -5.26 -12.86 -8.99
CA ASP A 5 -6.20 -13.06 -7.89
C ASP A 5 -5.77 -12.22 -6.67
N THR A 6 -6.74 -11.69 -5.94
CA THR A 6 -6.49 -10.83 -4.77
C THR A 6 -7.64 -10.96 -3.78
N ALA A 7 -7.34 -10.77 -2.50
CA ALA A 7 -8.34 -10.58 -1.46
C ALA A 7 -8.39 -9.09 -1.08
N ILE A 8 -9.58 -8.48 -1.15
CA ILE A 8 -9.80 -7.07 -0.80
C ILE A 8 -10.56 -7.03 0.54
N GLY A 9 -10.03 -6.28 1.51
CA GLY A 9 -10.72 -6.03 2.77
C GLY A 9 -12.00 -5.22 2.54
N ASN A 10 -13.05 -5.53 3.29
CA ASN A 10 -14.34 -4.81 3.24
C ASN A 10 -14.34 -3.50 4.05
N PHE A 11 -13.18 -2.88 4.22
CA PHE A 11 -12.95 -1.67 5.00
C PHE A 11 -12.05 -0.71 4.22
N GLY A 12 -12.15 0.60 4.49
CA GLY A 12 -11.36 1.62 3.80
C GLY A 12 -11.72 1.83 2.32
N ILE A 13 -12.80 1.22 1.84
CA ILE A 13 -13.35 1.36 0.48
C ILE A 13 -14.75 2.02 0.52
N PRO A 14 -15.18 2.70 -0.54
CA PRO A 14 -16.55 3.24 -0.63
C PRO A 14 -17.61 2.12 -0.66
N GLN A 15 -18.85 2.44 -0.29
CA GLN A 15 -20.00 1.51 -0.35
C GLN A 15 -20.57 1.34 -1.77
N TYR A 16 -19.85 1.82 -2.79
CA TYR A 16 -20.21 1.71 -4.19
C TYR A 16 -19.01 1.23 -5.00
N GLY A 17 -19.26 0.69 -6.20
CA GLY A 17 -18.21 0.19 -7.08
C GLY A 17 -17.29 1.29 -7.59
N GLY A 18 -15.99 0.99 -7.70
CA GLY A 18 -14.98 1.93 -8.20
C GLY A 18 -13.67 1.24 -8.56
N SER A 19 -12.75 2.01 -9.14
CA SER A 19 -11.40 1.55 -9.44
C SER A 19 -10.36 2.59 -9.00
N MET A 20 -9.15 2.13 -8.69
CA MET A 20 -8.03 2.99 -8.33
C MET A 20 -6.81 2.56 -9.14
N ALA A 21 -6.26 3.47 -9.93
CA ALA A 21 -4.98 3.30 -10.61
C ALA A 21 -3.87 3.94 -9.78
N GLY A 22 -2.72 3.30 -9.73
CA GLY A 22 -1.61 3.73 -8.89
C GLY A 22 -0.30 3.06 -9.26
N THR A 23 0.77 3.51 -8.60
CA THR A 23 2.11 2.91 -8.71
C THR A 23 2.39 2.03 -7.50
N VAL A 24 3.26 1.03 -7.62
CA VAL A 24 3.63 0.16 -6.50
C VAL A 24 5.00 0.56 -5.97
N THR A 25 5.13 0.68 -4.65
CA THR A 25 6.42 0.89 -3.97
C THR A 25 6.64 -0.18 -2.91
N TYR A 26 7.86 -0.68 -2.82
CA TYR A 26 8.29 -1.61 -1.77
C TYR A 26 9.33 -0.90 -0.89
N PRO A 27 9.02 -0.60 0.38
CA PRO A 27 9.90 0.22 1.21
C PRO A 27 11.17 -0.55 1.57
N LYS A 28 12.29 0.17 1.72
CA LYS A 28 13.57 -0.46 2.09
C LYS A 28 13.54 -0.90 3.56
N GLU A 29 13.04 -0.04 4.43
CA GLU A 29 12.85 -0.26 5.86
C GLU A 29 11.38 -0.61 6.17
N ASN A 30 11.13 -1.23 7.32
CA ASN A 30 9.79 -1.54 7.81
C ASN A 30 8.90 -2.30 6.78
N ARG A 31 9.49 -3.24 6.03
CA ARG A 31 8.81 -4.02 5.00
C ARG A 31 7.59 -4.80 5.48
N LYS A 32 7.51 -5.14 6.77
CA LYS A 32 6.35 -5.79 7.39
C LYS A 32 5.25 -4.80 7.81
N GLY A 33 5.51 -3.50 7.79
CA GLY A 33 4.55 -2.46 8.18
C GLY A 33 4.15 -2.48 9.67
N CYS A 34 4.90 -3.16 10.55
CA CYS A 34 4.54 -3.31 11.96
C CYS A 34 4.93 -2.11 12.84
N ARG A 35 5.72 -1.18 12.32
CA ARG A 35 6.08 0.09 12.98
C ARG A 35 5.58 1.27 12.16
N LYS A 36 5.61 2.48 12.73
CA LYS A 36 5.28 3.68 11.96
C LYS A 36 6.40 3.97 10.95
N PHE A 37 6.03 4.42 9.75
CA PHE A 37 6.99 4.69 8.67
C PHE A 37 7.76 6.01 8.86
N ASP A 38 7.21 6.95 9.62
CA ASP A 38 7.86 8.22 9.97
C ASP A 38 9.09 8.03 10.87
N GLU A 39 9.12 6.98 11.70
CA GLU A 39 10.30 6.54 12.48
C GLU A 39 11.52 6.24 11.59
N PHE A 40 11.29 5.96 10.29
CA PHE A 40 12.33 5.67 9.30
C PHE A 40 12.51 6.81 8.29
N GLY A 41 11.87 7.96 8.50
CA GLY A 41 11.89 9.09 7.56
C GLY A 41 11.17 8.83 6.24
N VAL A 42 10.29 7.82 6.18
CA VAL A 42 9.57 7.41 4.96
C VAL A 42 8.19 8.07 4.90
N SER A 43 7.85 8.68 3.75
CA SER A 43 6.53 9.24 3.46
C SER A 43 6.00 8.71 2.14
N PHE A 44 4.73 8.30 2.15
CA PHE A 44 4.01 7.83 0.95
C PHE A 44 3.01 8.86 0.42
N LYS A 45 3.10 10.13 0.83
CA LYS A 45 2.27 11.17 0.25
C LYS A 45 2.68 11.41 -1.19
N ALA A 46 1.77 11.12 -2.12
CA ALA A 46 1.93 11.43 -3.54
C ALA A 46 1.99 12.95 -3.74
N LYS A 47 2.80 13.39 -4.70
CA LYS A 47 2.81 14.80 -5.10
C LYS A 47 1.51 15.12 -5.86
N PRO A 48 0.97 16.35 -5.76
CA PRO A 48 -0.17 16.75 -6.58
C PRO A 48 0.09 16.48 -8.07
N GLY A 49 -0.90 15.94 -8.77
CA GLY A 49 -0.78 15.57 -10.19
C GLY A 49 -0.07 14.24 -10.48
N THR A 50 0.37 13.52 -9.44
CA THR A 50 0.95 12.16 -9.59
C THR A 50 -0.06 11.08 -9.21
N LEU A 51 0.20 9.84 -9.65
CA LEU A 51 -0.61 8.70 -9.27
C LEU A 51 -0.44 8.38 -7.77
N PRO A 52 -1.50 7.91 -7.09
CA PRO A 52 -1.38 7.33 -5.75
C PRO A 52 -0.34 6.21 -5.70
N MET A 53 0.23 6.00 -4.52
CA MET A 53 1.16 4.89 -4.26
C MET A 53 0.45 3.78 -3.50
N PHE A 54 0.50 2.57 -4.05
CA PHE A 54 0.23 1.32 -3.35
C PHE A 54 1.53 0.85 -2.69
N VAL A 55 1.50 0.67 -1.37
CA VAL A 55 2.66 0.18 -0.62
C VAL A 55 2.57 -1.33 -0.52
N LEU A 56 3.54 -2.03 -1.12
CA LEU A 56 3.70 -3.47 -0.97
C LEU A 56 4.37 -3.77 0.37
N VAL A 57 3.78 -4.65 1.16
CA VAL A 57 4.32 -5.06 2.47
C VAL A 57 4.39 -6.59 2.55
N ASP A 58 5.38 -7.06 3.28
CA ASP A 58 5.55 -8.48 3.57
C ASP A 58 4.60 -8.90 4.69
N ARG A 59 4.05 -10.11 4.57
CA ARG A 59 3.26 -10.71 5.63
C ARG A 59 4.10 -10.82 6.91
N GLY A 60 3.52 -10.45 8.05
CA GLY A 60 4.11 -10.69 9.36
C GLY A 60 4.30 -12.18 9.67
N VAL A 61 5.29 -12.48 10.50
CA VAL A 61 5.49 -13.81 11.09
C VAL A 61 5.20 -13.66 12.58
N TYR A 62 4.38 -14.55 13.13
CA TYR A 62 4.26 -14.70 14.58
C TYR A 62 5.56 -15.33 15.08
N SER A 63 6.29 -14.63 15.95
CA SER A 63 7.40 -15.19 16.72
C SER A 63 7.19 -14.90 18.18
#